data_AF-A0A9X4EU49-F1
#
_entry.id   AF-A0A9X4EU49-F1
#
_cell.length_a   1.000
_cell.length_b   1.000
_cell.length_c   1.000
_cell.angle_alpha   90.00
_cell.angle_beta   90.00
_cell.angle_gamma   90.00
#
_symmetry.space_group_name_H-M   'P 1'
#
loop_
_entity.id
_entity.type
_entity.pdbx_description
1 polymer ?
#
loop_
_entity_poly.entity_id
_entity_poly.type
_entity_poly.pdbx_seq_one_letter_code
_entity_poly.pdbx_strand_id
1 'polypeptide(L)' 'MLFIKIIFALSLAIGVFALYAQKVHIWLSKHMDEYENKLEKSNPEELKKLKKKYQR' A
#
# COMPACT_ATOMS: atom_id res chain seq x y z
N MET A 1 -6.36 -36.74 -9.80
CA MET A 1 -6.96 -36.33 -8.50
C MET A 1 -6.04 -35.41 -7.68
N LEU A 2 -4.74 -35.70 -7.55
CA LEU A 2 -3.76 -34.82 -6.89
C LEU A 2 -3.58 -33.45 -7.57
N PHE A 3 -3.55 -33.43 -8.90
CA PHE A 3 -3.31 -32.22 -9.69
C PHE A 3 -4.36 -31.12 -9.47
N ILE A 4 -5.64 -31.50 -9.39
CA ILE A 4 -6.75 -30.57 -9.13
C ILE A 4 -6.66 -29.98 -7.72
N LYS A 5 -6.24 -30.77 -6.73
CA LYS A 5 -6.04 -30.29 -5.35
C LYS A 5 -4.91 -29.25 -5.26
N ILE A 6 -3.85 -29.43 -6.04
CA ILE A 6 -2.73 -28.48 -6.11
C ILE A 6 -3.18 -27.16 -6.73
N ILE A 7 -3.90 -27.20 -7.85
CA ILE A 7 -4.43 -26.00 -8.51
C ILE A 7 -5.41 -25.26 -7.58
N PHE A 8 -6.27 -26.00 -6.88
CA PHE A 8 -7.22 -25.44 -5.93
C PHE A 8 -6.52 -24.73 -4.75
N ALA A 9 -5.49 -25.36 -4.18
CA ALA A 9 -4.69 -24.76 -3.11
C ALA A 9 -3.95 -23.49 -3.57
N LEU A 10 -3.36 -23.51 -4.78
CA LEU A 10 -2.72 -22.35 -5.39
C LEU A 10 -3.71 -21.20 -5.61
N SER A 11 -4.91 -21.50 -6.09
CA SER A 11 -5.96 -20.49 -6.30
C SER A 11 -6.39 -19.84 -4.99
N LEU A 12 -6.56 -20.63 -3.92
CA LEU A 12 -6.86 -20.12 -2.58
C LEU A 12 -5.74 -19.22 -2.04
N ALA A 13 -4.47 -19.62 -2.21
CA ALA A 13 -3.33 -18.83 -1.76
C ALA A 13 -3.25 -17.46 -2.45
N ILE A 14 -3.49 -17.42 -3.76
CA ILE A 14 -3.54 -16.17 -4.54
C ILE A 14 -4.71 -15.29 -4.08
N GLY A 15 -5.88 -15.87 -3.81
CA GLY A 15 -7.04 -15.14 -3.31
C GLY A 15 -6.78 -14.47 -1.95
N VAL A 16 -6.19 -15.20 -1.01
CA VAL A 16 -5.82 -14.65 0.31
C VAL A 16 -4.75 -13.57 0.18
N PHE A 17 -3.75 -13.78 -0.68
CA PHE A 17 -2.72 -12.78 -0.95
C PHE A 17 -3.30 -11.49 -1.53
N ALA A 18 -4.21 -11.59 -2.50
CA ALA A 18 -4.87 -10.44 -3.10
C ALA A 18 -5.67 -9.62 -2.08
N LEU A 19 -6.43 -10.28 -1.21
CA LEU A 19 -7.17 -9.62 -0.13
C LEU A 19 -6.24 -8.91 0.85
N TYR A 20 -5.12 -9.53 1.22
CA TYR A 20 -4.14 -8.93 2.11
C TYR A 20 -3.45 -7.73 1.45
N ALA A 21 -3.06 -7.87 0.18
CA ALA A 21 -2.45 -6.80 -0.59
C ALA A 21 -3.39 -5.59 -0.74
N GLN A 22 -4.68 -5.79 -1.00
CA GLN A 22 -5.66 -4.71 -1.03
C GLN A 22 -5.77 -4.01 0.33
N LYS A 23 -5.82 -4.78 1.42
CA LYS A 23 -5.90 -4.21 2.77
C LYS A 23 -4.65 -3.38 3.11
N VAL A 24 -3.46 -3.88 2.77
CA VAL A 24 -2.19 -3.17 2.96
C VAL A 24 -2.15 -1.93 2.09
N HIS A 25 -2.59 -1.99 0.83
CA HIS A 25 -2.62 -0.83 -0.06
C HIS A 25 -3.53 0.28 0.47
N ILE A 26 -4.73 -0.06 0.95
CA ILE A 26 -5.67 0.89 1.55
C ILE A 26 -5.07 1.48 2.84
N TRP A 27 -4.49 0.65 3.69
CA TRP A 27 -3.84 1.10 4.92
C TRP A 27 -2.67 2.04 4.63
N LEU A 28 -1.83 1.71 3.66
CA LEU A 28 -0.67 2.50 3.27
C LEU A 28 -1.11 3.84 2.67
N SER A 29 -2.10 3.86 1.79
CA SER A 29 -2.67 5.09 1.23
C SER A 29 -3.16 6.01 2.36
N LYS A 30 -3.94 5.47 3.30
CA LYS A 30 -4.45 6.24 4.43
C LYS A 30 -3.34 6.78 5.34
N HIS A 31 -2.30 5.98 5.59
CA HIS A 31 -1.14 6.41 6.37
C HIS A 31 -0.34 7.51 5.67
N MET A 32 -0.18 7.42 4.36
CA MET A 32 0.52 8.44 3.58
C MET A 32 -0.26 9.75 3.55
N ASP A 33 -1.59 9.69 3.34
CA ASP A 33 -2.46 10.87 3.45
C ASP A 33 -2.37 11.53 4.84
N GLU A 34 -2.42 10.72 5.91
CA GLU A 34 -2.34 11.24 7.28
C GLU A 34 -0.95 11.82 7.59
N TYR A 35 0.11 11.19 7.07
CA TYR A 35 1.48 11.67 7.20
C TYR A 35 1.68 12.99 6.45
N GLU A 36 1.23 13.09 5.21
CA GLU A 36 1.33 14.30 4.39
C GLU A 36 0.58 15.47 5.06
N ASN A 37 -0.63 15.22 5.57
CA ASN A 37 -1.44 16.23 6.24
C ASN A 37 -0.84 16.66 7.60
N LYS A 38 -0.19 15.74 8.34
CA LYS A 38 0.58 16.09 9.54
C LYS A 38 1.82 16.91 9.19
N LEU A 39 2.57 16.51 8.16
CA LEU A 39 3.76 17.22 7.71
C LEU A 39 3.42 18.64 7.23
N GLU A 40 2.30 18.79 6.52
CA GLU A 40 1.79 20.09 6.06
C GLU A 40 1.48 21.02 7.24
N LYS A 41 0.87 20.49 8.31
CA LYS A 41 0.54 21.26 9.51
C LYS A 41 1.75 21.58 10.40
N SER A 42 2.69 20.64 10.55
CA SER A 42 3.82 20.80 11.46
C SER A 42 4.99 21.53 10.83
N ASN A 43 5.32 21.24 9.57
CA ASN A 43 6.48 21.80 8.90
C ASN A 43 6.29 21.89 7.37
N PRO A 44 5.52 22.89 6.88
CA PRO A 44 5.20 23.03 5.47
C PRO A 44 6.43 23.28 4.59
N GLU A 45 7.52 23.82 5.13
CA GLU A 45 8.77 24.03 4.38
C GLU A 45 9.49 22.72 4.04
N GLU A 46 9.46 21.74 4.94
CA GLU A 46 10.02 20.41 4.69
C GLU A 46 9.23 19.67 3.62
N LEU A 47 7.90 19.76 3.67
CA LEU A 47 7.03 19.22 2.65
C LEU A 47 7.34 19.82 1.27
N LYS A 48 7.55 21.15 1.21
CA LYS A 48 7.89 21.85 -0.03
C LYS A 48 9.25 21.42 -0.59
N LYS A 49 10.25 21.19 0.27
CA LYS A 49 11.57 20.65 -0.13
C LYS A 49 11.47 19.21 -0.63
N LEU A 50 10.71 18.36 0.06
CA LEU A 50 10.45 16.98 -0.34
C LEU A 50 9.76 16.92 -1.71
N LYS A 51 8.68 17.69 -1.88
CA LYS A 51 7.95 17.77 -3.15
C LYS A 51 8.83 18.24 -4.29
N LYS A 52 9.71 19.22 -4.06
CA LYS A 52 10.69 19.71 -5.05
C LYS A 52 11.80 18.70 -5.37
N LYS A 53 12.16 17.82 -4.43
CA LYS A 53 13.18 16.77 -4.63
C LYS A 53 12.62 15.57 -5.42
N TYR A 54 11.33 15.27 -5.26
CA TYR A 54 10.66 14.12 -5.88
C TYR A 54 9.77 14.47 -7.09
N GLN A 55 9.41 15.74 -7.29
CA GLN A 55 8.92 16.21 -8.59
C GLN A 55 10.09 16.19 -9.58
N ARG A 56 10.06 15.21 -10.47
CA ARG A 56 10.91 15.15 -11.66
C ARG A 56 10.20 15.83 -12.82
#